data_AF-A0A1H6EVF2-F1
#
_entry.id   AF-A0A1H6EVF2-F1
#
_cell.length_a   1.000
_cell.length_b   1.000
_cell.length_c   1.000
_cell.angle_alpha   90.00
_cell.angle_beta   90.00
_cell.angle_gamma   90.00
#
_symmetry.space_group_name_H-M   'P 1'
#
loop_
_entity.id
_entity.type
_entity.pdbx_description
1 polymer ?
#
loop_
_entity_poly.entity_id
_entity_poly.type
_entity_poly.pdbx_seq_one_letter_code
_entity_poly.pdbx_strand_id
1 'polypeptide(L)' 'MKNLIMVLFKIGVVLFLALGVIVVLVQAAGLVAGSPGLVSGAVSALGMAMTVAAGVTGLLGFVMSYLFHWQTGED' A
#
# COMPACT_ATOMS: atom_id res chain seq x y z
N MET A 1 -19.57 -5.40 -11.79
CA MET A 1 -18.15 -5.83 -11.79
C MET A 1 -17.19 -4.64 -11.73
N LYS A 2 -17.26 -3.65 -12.64
CA LYS A 2 -16.43 -2.43 -12.60
C LYS A 2 -16.43 -1.72 -11.23
N ASN A 3 -17.61 -1.46 -10.66
CA ASN A 3 -17.71 -0.79 -9.33
C ASN A 3 -17.07 -1.60 -8.20
N LEU A 4 -17.15 -2.93 -8.25
CA LEU A 4 -16.53 -3.79 -7.22
C LEU A 4 -15.00 -3.70 -7.29
N ILE A 5 -14.44 -3.77 -8.50
CA ILE A 5 -12.99 -3.66 -8.73
C ILE A 5 -12.49 -2.27 -8.33
N MET A 6 -13.26 -1.21 -8.62
CA MET A 6 -12.93 0.15 -8.20
C MET A 6 -12.93 0.33 -6.68
N VAL A 7 -13.92 -0.25 -5.98
CA VAL A 7 -13.96 -0.25 -4.50
C VAL A 7 -12.76 -1.00 -3.92
N LEU A 8 -12.45 -2.19 -4.45
CA LEU A 8 -11.27 -2.97 -4.03
C LEU A 8 -9.96 -2.22 -4.30
N PHE A 9 -9.86 -1.53 -5.43
CA PHE A 9 -8.72 -0.69 -5.78
C PHE A 9 -8.56 0.46 -4.76
N LYS A 10 -9.63 1.23 -4.49
CA LYS A 10 -9.60 2.32 -3.50
C LYS A 10 -9.19 1.83 -2.11
N ILE A 11 -9.76 0.70 -1.66
CA ILE A 11 -9.40 0.08 -0.38
C ILE A 11 -7.92 -0.32 -0.38
N GLY A 12 -7.46 -0.99 -1.45
CA GLY A 12 -6.07 -1.39 -1.61
C GLY A 12 -5.11 -0.20 -1.54
N VAL A 13 -5.45 0.91 -2.22
CA VAL A 13 -4.68 2.15 -2.20
C VAL A 13 -4.53 2.69 -0.78
N VAL A 14 -5.64 2.82 -0.06
CA VAL A 14 -5.63 3.32 1.32
C VAL A 14 -4.83 2.38 2.23
N LEU A 15 -4.99 1.06 2.06
CA LEU A 15 -4.33 0.06 2.88
C LEU A 15 -2.80 0.09 2.71
N PHE A 16 -2.29 0.04 1.48
CA PHE A 16 -0.84 0.02 1.27
C PHE A 16 -0.21 1.35 1.68
N LEU A 17 -0.90 2.48 1.47
CA LEU A 17 -0.43 3.79 1.87
C LEU A 17 -0.38 3.92 3.39
N ALA A 18 -1.42 3.50 4.10
CA ALA A 18 -1.46 3.51 5.56
C ALA A 18 -0.35 2.63 6.16
N LEU A 19 -0.15 1.42 5.62
CA LEU A 19 0.95 0.54 6.01
C LEU A 19 2.32 1.21 5.77
N GLY A 20 2.49 1.86 4.62
CA GLY A 20 3.69 2.65 4.29
C GLY A 20 3.97 3.74 5.32
N VAL A 21 2.96 4.56 5.63
CA VAL A 21 3.06 5.65 6.60
C VAL A 21 3.42 5.12 7.99
N ILE A 22 2.75 4.07 8.47
CA ILE A 22 3.05 3.47 9.77
C ILE A 22 4.51 3.02 9.84
N VAL A 23 4.99 2.31 8.81
CA VAL A 23 6.38 1.85 8.74
C VAL A 23 7.36 3.01 8.77
N VAL A 24 7.11 4.08 8.02
CA VAL A 24 7.98 5.27 8.01
C VAL A 24 7.98 5.97 9.38
N LEU A 25 6.83 6.10 10.03
CA LEU A 25 6.72 6.73 11.35
C LEU A 25 7.47 5.92 12.43
N VAL A 26 7.34 4.60 12.42
CA VAL A 26 8.07 3.73 13.36
C VAL A 26 9.57 3.77 13.10
N GLN A 27 9.99 3.78 11.83
CA GLN A 27 11.41 3.93 11.49
C GLN A 27 11.95 5.30 11.93
N ALA A 28 11.20 6.39 11.74
CA ALA A 28 11.59 7.72 12.20
C ALA A 28 11.72 7.77 13.73
N ALA A 29 10.77 7.19 14.47
CA ALA A 29 10.86 7.07 15.92
C ALA A 29 12.06 6.21 16.36
N GLY A 30 12.33 5.11 15.66
CA GLY A 30 13.49 4.24 15.90
C GLY A 30 14.82 4.97 15.69
N LEU A 31 14.92 5.84 14.68
CA LEU A 31 16.09 6.69 14.43
C LEU A 31 16.30 7.70 15.56
N VAL A 32 15.24 8.40 15.99
CA VAL A 32 15.31 9.35 17.12
C VAL A 32 15.69 8.64 18.42
N ALA A 33 15.19 7.44 18.64
CA ALA A 33 15.53 6.61 19.81
C ALA A 33 16.90 5.91 19.71
N GLY A 34 17.61 6.02 18.59
CA GLY A 34 18.88 5.31 18.36
C GLY A 34 18.77 3.79 18.36
N SER A 35 17.57 3.24 18.08
CA SER A 35 17.30 1.80 18.13
C SER A 35 17.17 1.20 16.73
N PRO A 36 18.24 0.59 16.19
CA PRO A 36 18.19 -0.04 14.88
C PRO A 36 17.21 -1.22 14.82
N GLY A 37 16.92 -1.85 15.98
CA GLY A 37 15.94 -2.94 16.07
C GLY A 37 14.49 -2.49 15.83
N LEU A 38 14.13 -1.25 16.19
CA LEU A 38 12.81 -0.70 15.87
C LEU A 38 12.65 -0.44 14.37
N VAL A 39 13.72 0.06 13.74
CA VAL A 39 13.74 0.34 12.30
C VAL A 39 13.63 -0.97 11.50
N SER A 40 14.49 -1.95 11.78
CA SER A 40 14.49 -3.24 11.07
C SER A 40 13.26 -4.09 11.41
N GLY A 41 12.78 -4.03 12.65
CA GLY A 41 11.57 -4.72 13.09
C GLY A 41 10.30 -4.23 12.39
N ALA A 42 10.18 -2.91 12.16
CA ALA A 42 9.05 -2.34 11.43
C ALA A 42 8.97 -2.89 9.99
N VAL A 43 10.11 -2.93 9.29
CA VAL A 43 10.19 -3.47 7.93
C VAL A 43 9.96 -4.98 7.93
N SER A 44 10.52 -5.71 8.89
CA SER A 44 10.34 -7.16 8.97
C SER A 44 8.88 -7.56 9.25
N ALA A 45 8.15 -6.79 10.05
CA ALA A 45 6.77 -7.09 10.41
C ALA A 45 5.78 -6.71 9.30
N LEU A 46 6.00 -5.57 8.64
CA LEU A 46 4.99 -4.95 7.76
C LEU A 46 5.41 -4.90 6.29
N GLY A 47 6.68 -5.14 5.97
CA GLY A 47 7.22 -5.01 4.61
C GLY A 47 6.57 -5.95 3.61
N MET A 48 6.35 -7.21 3.99
CA MET A 48 5.68 -8.18 3.12
C MET A 48 4.22 -7.80 2.88
N ALA A 49 3.48 -7.46 3.94
CA ALA A 49 2.08 -7.06 3.85
C ALA A 49 1.91 -5.82 2.97
N MET A 50 2.78 -4.81 3.13
CA MET A 50 2.78 -3.59 2.32
C MET A 50 3.08 -3.90 0.85
N THR A 51 4.10 -4.72 0.57
CA THR A 51 4.52 -5.05 -0.80
C THR A 51 3.41 -5.83 -1.52
N VAL A 52 2.78 -6.79 -0.85
CA VAL A 52 1.66 -7.56 -1.42
C VAL A 52 0.46 -6.65 -1.67
N ALA A 53 0.10 -5.80 -0.70
CA ALA A 53 -1.01 -4.85 -0.86
C ALA A 53 -0.78 -3.89 -2.03
N ALA A 54 0.42 -3.33 -2.15
CA ALA A 54 0.78 -2.45 -3.27
C ALA A 54 0.74 -3.20 -4.61
N GLY A 55 1.28 -4.42 -4.68
CA GLY A 55 1.27 -5.24 -5.89
C GLY A 55 -0.13 -5.62 -6.35
N VAL A 56 -0.98 -6.09 -5.43
CA VAL A 56 -2.39 -6.41 -5.72
C VAL A 56 -3.15 -5.17 -6.17
N THR A 57 -2.93 -4.03 -5.51
CA THR A 57 -3.56 -2.76 -5.89
C THR A 57 -3.14 -2.31 -7.29
N GLY A 58 -1.85 -2.42 -7.61
CA GLY A 58 -1.32 -2.13 -8.95
C GLY A 58 -1.94 -3.04 -10.02
N LEU A 59 -2.10 -4.34 -9.72
CA LEU A 59 -2.75 -5.28 -10.62
C LEU A 59 -4.24 -4.95 -10.83
N LEU A 60 -4.96 -4.57 -9.77
CA LEU A 60 -6.36 -4.12 -9.88
C LEU A 60 -6.48 -2.86 -10.74
N GLY A 61 -5.56 -1.91 -10.58
CA GLY A 61 -5.48 -0.71 -11.43
C GLY A 61 -5.21 -1.05 -12.89
N PHE A 62 -4.27 -1.97 -13.15
CA PHE A 62 -3.98 -2.46 -14.50
C PHE A 62 -5.19 -3.14 -15.13
N VAL A 63 -5.87 -4.04 -14.39
CA VAL A 63 -7.09 -4.71 -14.85
C VAL A 63 -8.19 -3.69 -15.15
N MET A 64 -8.34 -2.65 -14.32
CA MET A 64 -9.28 -1.56 -14.59
C MET A 64 -8.96 -0.82 -15.89
N SER A 65 -7.70 -0.44 -16.08
CA SER A 65 -7.29 0.31 -17.27
C SER A 65 -7.37 -0.55 -18.54
N TYR A 66 -7.03 -1.84 -18.46
CA TYR A 66 -7.04 -2.75 -19.61
C TYR A 66 -8.44 -3.23 -20.03
N LEU A 67 -9.27 -3.65 -19.07
CA LEU A 67 -10.61 -4.21 -19.39
C LEU A 67 -11.69 -3.14 -19.50
N PHE A 68 -11.59 -2.07 -18.71
CA PHE A 68 -12.64 -1.05 -18.62
C PHE A 68 -12.23 0.30 -19.19
N HIS A 69 -11.07 0.38 -19.86
CA HIS A 69 -10.49 1.60 -20.44
C HIS A 69 -10.50 2.78 -19.46
N TRP A 70 -10.34 2.48 -18.17
CA TRP A 70 -10.40 3.47 -17.10
C TRP A 70 -9.16 4.38 -17.13
N GLN A 71 -9.36 5.70 -17.15
CA GLN A 71 -8.28 6.67 -16.96
C GLN A 71 -8.21 7.12 -15.50
N THR A 72 -6.99 7.38 -15.04
CA THR A 72 -6.70 7.80 -13.68
C THR A 72 -7.39 9.14 -13.37
N GLY A 73 -8.42 9.11 -12.53
CA GLY A 73 -9.20 10.30 -12.15
C GLY A 73 -10.66 10.28 -12.58
N GLU A 74 -11.09 9.28 -13.36
CA GLU A 74 -12.52 9.03 -13.60
C GLU A 74 -13.11 8.21 -12.44
N ASP A 75 -14.11 8.76 -11.75
CA ASP A 75 -14.93 8.06 -10.75
C ASP A 75 -16.22 7.52 -11.39
#